data_AF-A0A3L5TRM3-F1
#
_entry.id   AF-A0A3L5TRM3-F1
#
_cell.length_a   1.000
_cell.length_b   1.000
_cell.length_c   1.000
_cell.angle_alpha   90.00
_cell.angle_beta   90.00
_cell.angle_gamma   90.00
#
_symmetry.space_group_name_H-M   'P 1'
#
loop_
_entity.id
_entity.type
_entity.pdbx_description
1 polymer ?
#
loop_
_entity_poly.entity_id
_entity_poly.type
_entity_poly.pdbx_seq_one_letter_code
_entity_poly.pdbx_strand_id
1 'polypeptide(L)'
;LSIRDIFGKYLLNGEHRVAWPGEYKIGGAKFYYSRPYNEPETLTCDGPLTEDLVLEILVQDKNPGISYEYALPIDQHEKLTTRRSDMYSWSISVTACSEPCAG
;
A
#
# COMPACT_ATOMS: atom_id res chain seq x y z
N LEU A 1 6.17 -3.50 7.55
CA LEU A 1 5.75 -3.65 6.14
C LEU A 1 6.19 -5.03 5.63
N SER A 2 5.46 -5.68 4.72
CA SER A 2 5.86 -6.92 4.06
C SER A 2 5.52 -6.92 2.58
N ILE A 3 6.26 -7.72 1.80
CA ILE A 3 6.03 -7.98 0.38
C ILE A 3 5.69 -9.45 0.22
N ARG A 4 4.63 -9.75 -0.52
CA ARG A 4 4.32 -11.10 -0.99
C ARG A 4 3.92 -11.11 -2.45
N ASP A 5 4.01 -12.27 -3.09
CA ASP A 5 3.40 -12.46 -4.40
C ASP A 5 1.86 -12.56 -4.30
N ILE A 6 1.21 -12.55 -5.46
CA ILE A 6 -0.24 -12.71 -5.58
C ILE A 6 -0.73 -14.09 -5.13
N PHE A 7 0.16 -15.09 -5.02
CA PHE A 7 -0.14 -16.45 -4.58
C PHE A 7 -0.05 -16.63 -3.05
N GLY A 8 0.37 -15.58 -2.33
CA GLY A 8 0.42 -15.56 -0.86
C GLY A 8 1.80 -15.88 -0.28
N LYS A 9 2.83 -16.07 -1.11
CA LYS A 9 4.19 -16.35 -0.63
C LYS A 9 4.90 -15.07 -0.25
N TYR A 10 5.35 -14.99 1.00
CA TYR A 10 6.14 -13.87 1.50
C TYR A 10 7.55 -13.84 0.87
N LEU A 11 7.92 -12.67 0.35
CA LEU A 11 9.21 -12.40 -0.30
C LEU A 11 10.09 -11.47 0.56
N LEU A 12 9.46 -10.59 1.35
CA LEU A 12 10.13 -9.73 2.34
C LEU A 12 9.24 -9.58 3.57
N ASN A 13 9.79 -9.83 4.75
CA ASN A 13 9.03 -9.89 6.02
C ASN A 13 7.81 -10.85 5.93
N GLY A 14 7.11 -11.05 7.03
CA GLY A 14 5.95 -11.95 7.09
C GLY A 14 6.26 -13.26 7.80
N GLU A 15 5.25 -14.11 8.00
CA GLU A 15 5.36 -15.35 8.81
C GLU A 15 5.94 -15.11 10.22
N HIS A 16 5.60 -13.98 10.85
CA HIS A 16 6.19 -13.52 12.13
C HIS A 16 7.72 -13.30 12.09
N ARG A 17 8.30 -13.18 10.90
CA ARG A 17 9.71 -12.92 10.67
C ARG A 17 9.93 -11.54 10.10
N VAL A 18 11.04 -10.95 10.51
CA VAL A 18 11.48 -9.63 10.10
C VAL A 18 12.86 -9.78 9.49
N ALA A 19 12.98 -9.37 8.24
CA ALA A 19 14.21 -9.41 7.46
C ALA A 19 15.20 -8.36 7.96
N TRP A 20 16.48 -8.58 7.63
CA TRP A 20 17.54 -7.62 7.89
C TRP A 20 17.48 -6.47 6.88
N PRO A 21 17.85 -5.22 7.27
CA PRO A 21 18.02 -4.15 6.29
C PRO A 21 19.01 -4.56 5.19
N GLY A 22 18.72 -4.22 3.94
CA GLY A 22 19.56 -4.63 2.81
C GLY A 22 18.86 -4.60 1.46
N GLU A 23 19.57 -5.13 0.46
CA GLU A 23 19.11 -5.26 -0.92
C GLU A 23 18.42 -6.61 -1.16
N TYR A 24 17.26 -6.60 -1.80
CA TYR A 24 16.47 -7.77 -2.15
C TYR A 24 16.07 -7.74 -3.62
N LYS A 25 16.24 -8.85 -4.33
CA LYS A 25 15.71 -9.01 -5.70
C LYS A 25 14.33 -9.64 -5.63
N ILE A 26 13.30 -8.85 -5.91
CA ILE A 26 11.89 -9.22 -5.79
C ILE A 26 11.15 -8.61 -6.98
N GLY A 27 10.21 -9.32 -7.60
CA GLY A 27 9.39 -8.68 -8.62
C GLY A 27 10.08 -8.46 -9.97
N GLY A 28 11.31 -8.94 -10.16
CA GLY A 28 12.20 -8.49 -11.24
C GLY A 28 12.86 -7.11 -11.00
N ALA A 29 12.57 -6.47 -9.86
CA ALA A 29 13.19 -5.22 -9.44
C ALA A 29 14.15 -5.44 -8.25
N LYS A 30 14.96 -4.42 -7.98
CA LYS A 30 15.84 -4.38 -6.82
C LYS A 30 15.22 -3.51 -5.75
N PHE A 31 14.89 -4.10 -4.61
CA PHE A 31 14.33 -3.42 -3.45
C PHE A 31 15.40 -3.13 -2.41
N TYR A 32 15.39 -1.93 -1.85
CA TYR A 32 16.20 -1.56 -0.68
C TYR A 32 15.27 -1.41 0.52
N TYR A 33 15.52 -2.25 1.51
CA TYR A 33 14.76 -2.29 2.74
C TYR A 33 15.57 -1.68 3.88
N SER A 34 15.04 -0.66 4.54
CA SER A 34 15.67 0.00 5.67
C SER A 34 14.75 0.06 6.89
N ARG A 35 15.31 -0.20 8.07
CA ARG A 35 14.59 -0.14 9.34
C ARG A 35 15.48 0.47 10.44
N PRO A 36 15.76 1.78 10.36
CA PRO A 36 16.46 2.52 11.41
C PRO A 36 15.66 2.52 12.73
N TYR A 37 16.34 2.72 13.86
CA TYR A 37 15.73 2.63 15.19
C TYR A 37 14.78 3.81 15.51
N ASN A 38 15.07 5.02 15.00
CA ASN A 38 14.35 6.26 15.31
C ASN A 38 13.66 6.90 14.09
N GLU A 39 13.53 6.16 13.00
CA GLU A 39 12.98 6.64 11.74
C GLU A 39 12.00 5.61 11.18
N PRO A 40 11.03 6.01 10.32
CA PRO A 40 10.10 5.08 9.71
C PRO A 40 10.79 3.97 8.92
N GLU A 41 10.18 2.79 8.88
CA GLU A 41 10.56 1.71 7.99
C GLU A 41 10.36 2.15 6.53
N THR A 42 11.37 1.99 5.68
CA THR A 42 11.34 2.40 4.28
C THR A 42 11.63 1.26 3.33
N LEU A 43 10.97 1.33 2.17
CA LEU A 43 11.14 0.40 1.07
C LEU A 43 11.17 1.21 -0.23
N THR A 44 12.28 1.15 -0.96
CA THR A 44 12.43 1.76 -2.29
C THR A 44 12.81 0.69 -3.31
N CYS A 45 12.52 0.92 -4.58
CA CYS A 45 12.89 -0.03 -5.63
C CYS A 45 13.46 0.66 -6.88
N ASP A 46 14.47 0.03 -7.46
CA ASP A 46 15.03 0.37 -8.76
C ASP A 46 14.61 -0.68 -9.80
N GLY A 47 14.11 -0.21 -10.93
CA GLY A 47 13.75 -1.02 -12.08
C GLY A 47 12.25 -1.33 -12.18
N PRO A 48 11.80 -1.82 -13.35
CA PRO A 48 10.41 -2.15 -13.57
C PRO A 48 10.02 -3.44 -12.84
N LEU A 49 8.78 -3.49 -12.37
CA LEU A 49 8.18 -4.74 -11.90
C LEU A 49 7.77 -5.59 -13.10
N THR A 50 8.07 -6.88 -13.03
CA THR A 50 7.73 -7.90 -14.03
C THR A 50 6.59 -8.82 -13.58
N GLU A 51 6.27 -8.79 -12.29
CA GLU A 51 5.20 -9.52 -11.65
C GLU A 51 4.49 -8.62 -10.64
N ASP A 52 3.20 -8.90 -10.42
CA ASP A 52 2.40 -8.17 -9.45
C ASP A 52 2.83 -8.55 -8.03
N LEU A 53 3.00 -7.52 -7.18
CA LEU A 53 3.38 -7.66 -5.79
C LEU A 53 2.30 -7.09 -4.89
N VAL A 54 2.13 -7.69 -3.72
CA VAL A 54 1.24 -7.18 -2.66
C VAL A 54 2.09 -6.63 -1.52
N LEU A 55 1.87 -5.35 -1.22
CA LEU A 55 2.42 -4.68 -0.04
C LEU A 55 1.41 -4.79 1.10
N GLU A 56 1.85 -5.35 2.22
CA GLU A 56 1.04 -5.49 3.43
C GLU A 56 1.66 -4.70 4.58
N ILE A 57 0.81 -4.06 5.38
CA ILE A 57 1.22 -3.27 6.55
C ILE A 57 0.56 -3.88 7.78
N LEU A 58 1.38 -4.31 8.74
CA LEU A 58 0.91 -4.71 10.06
C LEU A 58 1.03 -3.51 11.00
N VAL A 59 -0.07 -3.14 11.65
CA VAL A 59 -0.12 -2.07 12.65
C VAL A 59 -0.53 -2.71 13.98
N GLN A 60 0.33 -2.59 15.00
CA GLN A 60 0.07 -3.17 16.33
C GLN A 60 -0.44 -2.14 17.36
N ASP A 61 -0.12 -0.86 17.17
CA ASP A 61 -0.49 0.24 18.06
C ASP A 61 -1.14 1.38 17.24
N LYS A 62 -1.03 2.63 17.68
CA LYS A 62 -1.52 3.80 16.95
C LYS A 62 -0.91 3.86 15.54
N ASN A 63 -1.77 3.91 14.53
CA ASN A 63 -1.36 4.02 13.13
C ASN A 63 -0.66 5.37 12.87
N PRO A 64 0.66 5.39 12.55
CA PRO A 64 1.39 6.62 12.25
C PRO A 64 1.10 7.16 10.84
N GLY A 65 0.37 6.39 10.02
CA GLY A 65 0.17 6.65 8.60
C GLY A 65 1.25 5.98 7.73
N ILE A 66 0.99 5.94 6.43
CA ILE A 66 1.94 5.48 5.42
C ILE A 66 2.06 6.53 4.32
N SER A 67 3.27 6.71 3.80
CA SER A 67 3.51 7.49 2.58
C SER A 67 4.03 6.54 1.51
N TYR A 68 3.53 6.69 0.29
CA TYR A 68 3.96 5.88 -0.85
C TYR A 68 3.89 6.70 -2.13
N GLU A 69 4.87 6.47 -3.00
CA GLU A 69 4.98 7.10 -4.30
C GLU A 69 5.40 6.03 -5.30
N TYR A 70 4.86 6.10 -6.51
CA TYR A 70 5.14 5.13 -7.57
C TYR A 70 4.95 5.78 -8.94
N ALA A 71 5.66 5.24 -9.93
CA ALA A 71 5.50 5.62 -11.32
C ALA A 71 4.65 4.57 -12.05
N LEU A 72 3.74 5.04 -12.91
CA LEU A 72 3.01 4.20 -13.84
C LEU A 72 3.50 4.48 -15.27
N PRO A 73 3.49 3.48 -16.16
CA PRO A 73 3.59 3.73 -17.59
C PRO A 73 2.55 4.77 -18.04
N ILE A 74 2.99 5.83 -18.74
CA ILE A 74 2.37 6.26 -20.01
C ILE A 74 0.84 6.09 -20.12
N ASP A 75 0.54 5.03 -20.86
CA ASP A 75 -0.78 4.54 -21.24
C ASP A 75 -1.66 4.12 -20.06
N GLN A 76 -1.08 3.66 -18.95
CA GLN A 76 -1.81 3.34 -17.73
C GLN A 76 -2.17 4.61 -16.95
N HIS A 77 -1.27 5.60 -16.93
CA HIS A 77 -1.51 6.89 -16.30
C HIS A 77 -2.71 7.59 -16.96
N GLU A 78 -2.76 7.65 -18.30
CA GLU A 78 -3.89 8.25 -19.03
C GLU A 78 -5.21 7.52 -18.75
N LYS A 79 -5.22 6.18 -18.75
CA LYS A 79 -6.44 5.40 -18.43
C LYS A 79 -6.95 5.69 -17.01
N LEU A 80 -6.06 5.86 -16.03
CA LEU A 80 -6.43 6.14 -14.63
C LEU A 80 -6.86 7.60 -14.42
N THR A 81 -6.22 8.56 -15.09
CA THR A 81 -6.62 9.97 -15.01
C THR A 81 -7.92 10.24 -15.75
N THR A 82 -8.14 9.61 -16.91
CA THR A 82 -9.43 9.69 -17.63
C THR A 82 -10.56 9.04 -16.82
N ARG A 83 -10.34 7.88 -16.16
CA ARG A 83 -11.34 7.27 -15.24
C ARG A 83 -11.59 8.07 -13.96
N ARG A 84 -10.67 8.94 -13.55
CA ARG A 84 -10.91 9.87 -12.42
C ARG A 84 -11.78 11.06 -12.81
N SER A 85 -12.01 11.29 -14.11
CA SER A 85 -12.92 12.32 -14.63
C SER A 85 -14.37 11.81 -14.77
N ASP A 86 -14.76 10.74 -14.09
CA ASP A 86 -16.18 10.44 -13.90
C ASP A 86 -16.69 11.26 -12.71
N MET A 87 -17.55 12.24 -12.99
CA MET A 87 -18.17 13.14 -12.01
C MET A 87 -18.87 12.35 -10.89
N TYR A 88 -18.22 12.20 -9.75
CA TYR A 88 -18.89 11.76 -8.53
C TYR A 88 -19.64 12.94 -7.92
N SER A 89 -20.97 12.90 -7.99
CA SER A 89 -21.85 13.79 -7.24
C SER A 89 -22.44 13.01 -6.07
N TRP A 90 -22.19 13.48 -4.86
CA TRP A 90 -22.84 12.98 -3.65
C TRP A 90 -23.96 13.94 -3.27
N SER A 91 -25.06 13.41 -2.77
CA SER A 91 -26.15 14.19 -2.18
C SER A 91 -26.50 13.61 -0.83
N ILE A 92 -26.83 14.49 0.12
CA ILE A 92 -27.26 14.10 1.45
C ILE A 92 -28.77 13.88 1.40
N SER A 93 -29.22 12.67 1.72
CA SER A 93 -30.61 12.39 2.01
C SER A 93 -30.77 12.31 3.53
N VAL A 94 -31.30 13.37 4.14
CA VAL A 94 -31.64 13.37 5.56
C VAL A 94 -32.88 12.49 5.74
N THR A 95 -32.73 11.38 6.46
CA THR A 95 -33.84 10.52 6.86
C THR A 95 -34.17 10.75 8.32
N ALA A 96 -35.41 10.47 8.71
CA ALA A 96 -35.79 10.45 10.12
C ALA A 96 -34.97 9.36 10.84
N CYS A 97 -34.55 9.65 12.08
CA CYS A 97 -33.81 8.68 12.89
C CYS A 97 -34.64 7.40 13.08
N SER A 98 -34.02 6.24 12.88
CA SER A 98 -34.67 4.93 13.01
C SER A 98 -35.02 4.57 14.45
N GLU A 99 -34.46 5.29 15.43
CA GLU A 99 -34.78 5.12 16.84
C GLU A 99 -34.81 6.48 17.56
N PRO A 100 -35.68 6.64 18.57
CA PRO A 100 -35.62 7.79 19.45
C PRO A 100 -34.36 7.72 20.31
N CYS A 101 -33.62 8.82 20.40
CA CYS A 101 -32.53 8.97 21.35
C CYS A 101 -33.07 8.64 22.75
N ALA A 102 -32.32 7.83 23.52
CA ALA A 102 -32.68 7.43 24.87
C ALA A 102 -33.11 8.67 25.68
N GLY A 103 -34.37 8.63 26.15
CA GLY A 103 -35.09 9.76 26.74
C GLY A 103 -34.40 10.46 27.90
#